data_AF-A0A6D2GCA9-F1
#
_entry.id   AF-A0A6D2GCA9-F1
#
_cell.length_a   1.000
_cell.length_b   1.000
_cell.length_c   1.000
_cell.angle_alpha   90.00
_cell.angle_beta   90.00
_cell.angle_gamma   90.00
#
_symmetry.space_group_name_H-M   'P 1'
#
loop_
_entity.id
_entity.type
_entity.pdbx_description
1 polymer ?
#
loop_
_entity_poly.entity_id
_entity_poly.type
_entity_poly.pdbx_seq_one_letter_code
_entity_poly.pdbx_strand_id
1 'polypeptide(L)'
;MLNVQINSYDAKGNLVDALLLSSFFGYEDIVRFSDFVIQPDYTINIDNYVIYRYEEGEYGIPDKLIKNSIPQVYLKEKYQIENGRFKLMFRSEISRGEMSQGKSKIKN
;
A
#
# COMPACT_ATOMS: atom_id res chain seq x y z
N MET A 1 15.90 0.03 0.25
CA MET A 1 14.60 -0.36 -0.33
C MET A 1 14.49 -1.88 -0.25
N LEU A 2 13.37 -2.41 0.22
CA LEU A 2 13.11 -3.86 0.26
C LEU A 2 11.83 -4.14 -0.51
N ASN A 3 11.91 -5.00 -1.53
CA ASN A 3 10.78 -5.36 -2.36
C ASN A 3 10.43 -6.84 -2.15
N VAL A 4 9.14 -7.13 -2.05
CA VAL A 4 8.60 -8.48 -2.03
C VAL A 4 7.75 -8.65 -3.28
N GLN A 5 8.07 -9.64 -4.10
CA GLN A 5 7.40 -9.90 -5.37
C GLN A 5 7.04 -11.39 -5.46
N ILE A 6 5.87 -11.69 -6.04
CA ILE A 6 5.50 -13.04 -6.43
C ILE A 6 5.57 -13.16 -7.95
N ASN A 7 6.20 -14.24 -8.42
CA ASN A 7 6.35 -14.55 -9.83
C ASN A 7 5.58 -15.82 -10.15
N SER A 8 4.92 -15.83 -11.30
CA SER A 8 4.23 -16.98 -11.85
C SER A 8 4.96 -17.47 -13.09
N TYR A 9 5.16 -18.78 -13.19
CA TYR A 9 5.88 -19.41 -14.29
C TYR A 9 5.04 -20.51 -14.94
N ASP A 10 5.24 -20.71 -16.24
CA ASP A 10 4.62 -21.83 -16.95
C ASP A 10 5.37 -23.14 -16.65
N ALA A 11 4.84 -24.26 -17.17
CA ALA A 11 5.44 -25.58 -16.99
C ALA A 11 6.84 -25.73 -17.64
N LYS A 12 7.24 -24.79 -18.50
CA LYS A 12 8.58 -24.74 -19.12
C LYS A 12 9.53 -23.81 -18.37
N GLY A 13 9.07 -23.18 -17.29
CA GLY A 13 9.84 -22.23 -16.48
C GLY A 13 9.87 -20.81 -17.04
N ASN A 14 9.07 -20.48 -18.06
CA ASN A 14 8.99 -19.10 -18.56
C ASN A 14 8.12 -18.26 -17.63
N LEU A 15 8.53 -17.02 -17.38
CA LEU A 15 7.74 -16.07 -16.61
C LEU A 15 6.42 -15.77 -17.33
N VAL A 16 5.30 -16.04 -16.67
CA VAL A 16 3.94 -15.76 -17.18
C VAL A 16 3.49 -14.38 -16.71
N ASP A 17 3.72 -14.08 -15.44
CA ASP A 17 3.30 -12.84 -14.81
C ASP A 17 4.08 -12.59 -13.50
N ALA A 18 4.08 -11.35 -13.01
CA ALA A 18 4.70 -10.97 -11.75
C ALA A 18 3.91 -9.86 -11.05
N LEU A 19 3.76 -9.97 -9.74
CA LEU A 19 3.08 -8.98 -8.92
C LEU A 19 3.98 -8.53 -7.77
N LEU A 20 4.23 -7.23 -7.70
CA LEU A 20 4.89 -6.60 -6.56
C LEU A 20 3.90 -6.56 -5.39
N LEU A 21 4.21 -7.29 -4.32
CA LEU A 21 3.36 -7.42 -3.13
C LEU A 21 3.64 -6.34 -2.08
N SER A 22 4.90 -5.94 -1.95
CA SER A 22 5.29 -4.92 -1.00
C SER A 22 6.55 -4.20 -1.47
N SER A 23 6.59 -2.89 -1.24
CA SER A 23 7.81 -2.10 -1.37
C SER A 23 7.98 -1.25 -0.11
N PHE A 24 8.98 -1.59 0.69
CA PHE A 24 9.40 -0.79 1.82
C PHE A 24 10.42 0.26 1.37
N PHE A 25 10.07 1.53 1.55
CA PHE A 25 11.04 2.61 1.47
C PHE A 25 10.69 3.74 2.43
N GLY A 26 11.73 4.39 2.94
CA GLY A 26 11.61 5.65 3.68
C GLY A 26 12.46 6.71 3.01
N TYR A 27 11.94 7.92 2.93
CA TYR A 27 12.68 9.10 2.47
C TYR A 27 12.23 10.28 3.31
N GLU A 28 13.17 10.86 4.08
CA GLU A 28 13.05 12.02 4.98
C GLU A 28 11.70 12.13 5.71
N ASP A 29 10.67 12.56 5.00
CA ASP A 29 9.35 12.91 5.50
C ASP A 29 8.32 11.78 5.45
N ILE A 30 8.60 10.69 4.73
CA ILE A 30 7.66 9.58 4.54
C ILE A 30 8.30 8.21 4.72
N VAL A 31 7.49 7.25 5.19
CA VAL A 31 7.78 5.82 5.10
C VAL A 31 6.60 5.15 4.41
N ARG A 32 6.84 4.39 3.35
CA ARG A 32 5.84 3.52 2.71
C ARG A 32 6.18 2.06 2.90
N PHE A 33 5.15 1.26 3.11
CA PHE A 33 5.22 -0.19 3.22
C PHE A 33 3.87 -0.78 2.85
N SER A 34 3.81 -2.08 2.63
CA SER A 34 2.55 -2.77 2.32
C SER A 34 2.43 -4.03 3.16
N ASP A 35 1.22 -4.28 3.65
CA ASP A 35 0.82 -5.57 4.20
C ASP A 35 -0.02 -6.29 3.15
N PHE A 36 0.17 -7.60 3.01
CA PHE A 36 -0.56 -8.40 2.05
C PHE A 36 -0.98 -9.75 2.65
N VAL A 37 -2.10 -10.28 2.16
CA VAL A 37 -2.61 -11.61 2.50
C VAL A 37 -2.97 -12.34 1.22
N ILE A 38 -2.41 -13.54 1.05
CA ILE A 38 -2.80 -14.48 0.00
C ILE A 38 -3.75 -15.49 0.64
N GLN A 39 -4.98 -15.54 0.14
CA GLN A 39 -6.04 -16.41 0.67
C GLN A 39 -6.06 -17.76 -0.06
N PRO A 40 -6.63 -18.82 0.55
CA PRO A 40 -6.77 -20.14 -0.08
C PRO A 40 -7.63 -20.14 -1.36
N ASP A 41 -8.49 -19.13 -1.55
CA ASP A 41 -9.28 -18.92 -2.77
C ASP A 41 -8.49 -18.23 -3.90
N TYR A 42 -7.18 -18.12 -3.73
CA TYR A 42 -6.25 -17.46 -4.65
C TYR A 42 -6.51 -15.96 -4.84
N THR A 43 -7.22 -15.31 -3.91
CA THR A 43 -7.25 -13.86 -3.84
C THR A 43 -6.05 -13.32 -3.08
N ILE A 44 -5.53 -12.17 -3.53
CA ILE A 44 -4.47 -11.42 -2.86
C ILE A 44 -5.04 -10.07 -2.49
N ASN A 45 -5.03 -9.73 -1.20
CA ASN A 45 -5.33 -8.36 -0.76
C ASN A 45 -4.02 -7.68 -0.37
N ILE A 46 -3.83 -6.43 -0.82
CA ILE A 46 -2.66 -5.60 -0.53
C ILE A 46 -3.15 -4.27 0.02
N ASP A 47 -2.79 -3.96 1.27
CA ASP A 47 -3.01 -2.65 1.88
C ASP A 47 -1.65 -1.92 1.92
N ASN A 48 -1.55 -0.83 1.17
CA ASN A 48 -0.38 0.01 1.11
C ASN A 48 -0.52 1.17 2.10
N TYR A 49 0.47 1.28 2.99
CA TYR A 49 0.52 2.26 4.05
C TYR A 49 1.56 3.34 3.77
N VAL A 50 1.28 4.53 4.31
CA VAL A 50 2.20 5.64 4.40
C VAL A 50 2.22 6.17 5.83
N ILE A 51 3.42 6.46 6.33
CA ILE A 51 3.63 7.20 7.57
C ILE A 51 4.21 8.55 7.15
N TYR A 52 3.48 9.63 7.42
CA TYR A 52 4.00 10.99 7.29
C TYR A 52 4.68 11.40 8.60
N ARG A 53 5.90 11.92 8.49
CA ARG A 53 6.66 12.47 9.62
C ARG A 53 6.33 13.93 9.88
N TYR A 54 5.82 14.65 8.88
CA TYR A 54 5.49 16.07 9.00
C TYR A 54 4.04 16.37 8.58
N GLU A 55 3.46 17.39 9.21
CA GLU A 55 2.19 17.99 8.79
C GLU A 55 2.37 18.66 7.41
N GLU A 56 1.27 18.75 6.67
CA GLU A 56 1.23 19.50 5.44
C GLU A 56 1.20 21.00 5.79
N GLY A 57 2.30 21.71 5.55
CA GLY A 57 2.35 23.16 5.74
C GLY A 57 1.84 23.92 4.52
N GLU A 58 1.85 25.25 4.62
CA GLU A 58 1.41 26.12 3.53
C GLU A 58 2.34 25.93 2.32
N TYR A 59 1.78 25.84 1.11
CA TYR A 59 2.52 25.60 -0.14
C TYR A 59 3.31 24.27 -0.19
N GLY A 60 3.00 23.30 0.68
CA GLY A 60 3.64 21.98 0.68
C GLY A 60 5.00 21.92 1.37
N ILE A 61 5.38 22.97 2.12
CA ILE A 61 6.59 22.98 2.95
C ILE A 61 6.26 22.29 4.28
N PRO A 62 6.95 21.20 4.67
CA PRO A 62 6.70 20.53 5.94
C PRO A 62 7.18 21.39 7.11
N ASP A 63 6.24 21.97 7.87
CA ASP A 63 6.58 22.94 8.93
C ASP A 63 6.56 22.36 10.35
N LYS A 64 5.91 21.19 10.56
CA LYS A 64 5.71 20.61 11.90
C LYS A 64 5.87 19.10 11.93
N LEU A 65 6.74 18.61 12.81
CA LEU A 65 6.90 17.19 13.07
C LEU A 65 5.65 16.60 13.74
N ILE A 66 5.10 15.53 13.16
CA ILE A 66 3.99 14.77 13.73
C ILE A 66 4.54 13.90 14.87
N LYS A 67 4.24 14.28 16.12
CA LYS A 67 4.50 13.42 17.28
C LYS A 67 3.62 12.16 17.18
N ASN A 68 4.23 10.98 17.30
CA ASN A 68 3.57 9.68 17.18
C ASN A 68 2.90 9.45 15.81
N SER A 69 3.68 9.62 14.73
CA SER A 69 3.24 9.32 13.37
C SER A 69 2.69 7.90 13.25
N ILE A 70 1.42 7.77 12.89
CA ILE A 70 0.74 6.48 12.67
C ILE A 70 0.67 6.13 11.17
N PRO A 71 0.74 4.84 10.80
CA PRO A 71 0.46 4.40 9.44
C PRO A 71 -0.95 4.75 8.99
N GLN A 72 -1.08 5.18 7.74
CA GLN A 72 -2.34 5.47 7.07
C GLN A 72 -2.40 4.67 5.77
N VAL A 73 -3.50 3.96 5.54
CA VAL A 73 -3.71 3.28 4.26
C VAL A 73 -3.95 4.34 3.18
N TYR A 74 -3.21 4.27 2.09
CA TYR A 74 -3.39 5.17 0.94
C TYR A 74 -3.79 4.45 -0.35
N LEU A 75 -3.56 3.14 -0.44
CA LEU A 75 -3.94 2.34 -1.59
C LEU A 75 -4.30 0.93 -1.15
N LYS A 76 -5.51 0.49 -1.48
CA LYS A 76 -5.96 -0.89 -1.32
C LYS A 76 -6.10 -1.54 -2.67
N GLU A 77 -5.56 -2.74 -2.82
CA GLU A 77 -5.67 -3.52 -4.04
C GLU A 77 -6.11 -4.95 -3.72
N LYS A 78 -6.92 -5.51 -4.61
CA LYS A 78 -7.29 -6.92 -4.58
C LYS A 78 -7.03 -7.52 -5.95
N TYR A 79 -6.32 -8.64 -5.97
CA TYR A 79 -6.05 -9.42 -7.16
C TYR A 79 -6.67 -10.82 -7.03
N GLN A 80 -7.08 -11.40 -8.15
CA GLN A 80 -7.40 -12.82 -8.27
C GLN A 80 -6.29 -13.47 -9.11
N ILE A 81 -5.76 -14.60 -8.64
CA ILE A 81 -4.89 -15.42 -9.50
C ILE A 81 -5.78 -16.29 -10.39
N GLU A 82 -5.66 -16.11 -11.70
CA GLU A 82 -6.37 -16.89 -12.73
C GLU A 82 -5.34 -17.44 -13.72
N ASN A 83 -5.19 -18.76 -13.80
CA ASN A 83 -4.25 -19.42 -14.73
C ASN A 83 -2.82 -18.85 -14.67
N GLY A 84 -2.34 -18.55 -13.46
CA GLY A 84 -1.01 -17.98 -13.24
C GLY A 84 -0.88 -16.50 -13.61
N ARG A 85 -1.97 -15.77 -13.84
CA ARG A 85 -1.98 -14.31 -14.04
C ARG A 85 -2.59 -13.61 -12.84
N PHE A 86 -2.07 -12.43 -12.50
CA PHE A 86 -2.54 -11.62 -11.37
C PHE A 86 -3.53 -10.57 -11.88
N LYS A 87 -4.83 -10.88 -11.82
CA LYS A 87 -5.88 -10.00 -12.33
C LYS A 87 -6.33 -9.03 -11.26
N LEU A 88 -6.17 -7.73 -11.50
CA LEU A 88 -6.68 -6.69 -10.60
C LEU A 88 -8.22 -6.72 -10.59
N MET A 89 -8.79 -6.95 -9.42
CA MET A 89 -10.24 -7.01 -9.19
C MET A 89 -10.76 -5.73 -8.57
N PHE A 90 -9.95 -5.09 -7.73
CA PHE A 90 -10.32 -3.87 -7.03
C PHE A 90 -9.09 -3.02 -6.75
N ARG A 91 -9.24 -1.71 -6.91
CA ARG A 91 -8.26 -0.70 -6.52
C ARG A 91 -8.99 0.49 -5.93
N SER A 92 -8.57 0.92 -4.75
CA SER A 92 -9.07 2.13 -4.11
C SER A 92 -7.90 2.93 -3.57
N GLU A 93 -7.72 4.11 -4.13
CA GLU A 93 -6.81 5.12 -3.63
C GLU A 93 -7.56 6.00 -2.64
N ILE A 94 -6.89 6.33 -1.54
CA ILE A 94 -7.42 7.19 -0.49
C ILE A 94 -6.58 8.46 -0.53
N SER A 95 -7.24 9.62 -0.68
CA SER A 95 -6.51 10.89 -0.69
C SER A 95 -6.09 11.27 0.74
N ARG A 96 -4.97 11.99 0.89
CA ARG A 96 -4.48 12.44 2.22
C ARG A 96 -5.53 13.26 2.97
N GLY A 97 -6.34 14.05 2.24
CA GLY A 97 -7.47 14.79 2.79
C GLY A 97 -8.52 13.89 3.43
N GLU A 98 -8.89 12.78 2.78
CA GLU A 98 -9.85 11.81 3.32
C GLU A 98 -9.27 11.02 4.51
N MET A 99 -7.97 10.71 4.50
CA MET A 99 -7.29 10.04 5.63
C MET A 99 -7.34 10.90 6.91
N SER A 100 -7.28 12.23 6.78
CA SER A 100 -7.34 13.16 7.90
C SER A 100 -8.73 13.26 8.54
N GLN A 101 -9.81 13.12 7.75
CA GLN A 101 -11.20 13.23 8.22
C GLN A 101 -11.67 12.04 9.06
N GLY A 102 -11.09 10.84 8.86
CA GLY A 102 -11.37 9.66 9.69
C GLY A 102 -11.04 9.86 11.17
N LYS A 103 -10.11 10.77 11.50
CA LYS A 103 -9.74 11.12 12.89
C LYS A 103 -10.77 12.00 13.60
N SER A 104 -11.64 12.70 12.87
CA SER A 104 -12.61 13.62 13.47
C SER A 104 -13.89 12.95 13.98
N LYS A 105 -14.11 11.66 13.67
CA LYS A 105 -15.35 10.93 14.04
C LYS A 105 -15.26 10.14 15.34
N ILE A 106 -14.13 10.13 16.05
CA ILE A 106 -14.01 9.53 17.39
C ILE A 106 -13.97 10.67 18.43
N LYS A 107 -15.12 11.32 18.60
CA LYS A 107 -15.47 12.03 19.83
C LYS A 107 -16.94 11.71 20.11
N ASN A 108 -17.15 10.78 21.03
CA ASN A 108 -18.25 10.74 22.00
C ASN A 108 -17.89 9.72 23.07
#